data_AF-A0A1G6TXP3-F1
#
_entry.id   AF-A0A1G6TXP3-F1
#
_cell.length_a   1.000
_cell.length_b   1.000
_cell.length_c   1.000
_cell.angle_alpha   90.00
_cell.angle_beta   90.00
_cell.angle_gamma   90.00
#
_symmetry.space_group_name_H-M   'P 1'
#
loop_
_entity.id
_entity.type
_entity.pdbx_description
1 polymer ?
#
loop_
_entity_poly.entity_id
_entity_poly.type
_entity_poly.pdbx_seq_one_letter_code
_entity_poly.pdbx_strand_id
1 'polypeptide(L)'
;MRWVAAALLLLLAALQAEAGTTSAFTLSPQSYSGSRERQYKVYVPDGLTAPAPMVMALHGCQQTHDDVLRDWGLVAAADRFRFILVAPFITSYDGLRNTNCWGFWLDQHRHQGRGEPEDLHQIARQVESRFGIDPKRRYVTGLSSGGAMAVVLSVTHNEYFAAAASASGLPYGEDAASVSFSGCPGSATFHAVSQVVADMQRERNASYPIPLMVLQNNQDCTVIQPAGRNMRDAQLLLNGDALHNSPPEAQARERACTPANGSDYNCQQVFYTVDAQPGSRSLVETVFYNGPTVTPDPGDTDHGHYWIGGQNGRDGRWALQRGPSYPDIVWDFFSRHAADTSGPPPPPPPPPPPSCNTVSAAPGAHVSAGRATAGGLFSLRAISSGDMRDIGFAWDFFFTRVDLHQGAGGRWFVQPPAGC
;
A
#
# COMPACT_ATOMS: atom_id res chain seq x y z
N MET A 1 40.60 53.57 -20.88
CA MET A 1 39.71 52.55 -21.49
C MET A 1 39.93 51.26 -20.71
N ARG A 2 39.05 50.96 -19.73
CA ARG A 2 38.06 49.86 -19.75
C ARG A 2 38.73 48.51 -20.14
N TRP A 3 38.77 47.43 -19.35
CA TRP A 3 37.75 46.82 -18.51
C TRP A 3 38.37 45.87 -17.48
N VAL A 4 37.69 45.73 -16.35
CA VAL A 4 37.87 44.74 -15.28
C VAL A 4 37.53 43.34 -15.79
N ALA A 5 38.38 42.35 -15.53
CA ALA A 5 38.06 40.94 -15.79
C ALA A 5 37.11 40.41 -14.71
N ALA A 6 35.94 39.96 -15.14
CA ALA A 6 34.88 39.42 -14.30
C ALA A 6 35.16 37.97 -13.88
N ALA A 7 34.84 37.69 -12.62
CA ALA A 7 34.74 36.35 -12.05
C ALA A 7 33.53 35.58 -12.62
N LEU A 8 33.65 34.26 -12.69
CA LEU A 8 32.57 33.31 -12.38
C LEU A 8 33.17 31.91 -12.23
N LEU A 9 33.38 31.52 -10.96
CA LEU A 9 33.56 30.13 -10.58
C LEU A 9 32.29 29.36 -10.97
N LEU A 10 32.47 28.36 -11.84
CA LEU A 10 31.47 27.33 -12.11
C LEU A 10 31.25 26.52 -10.83
N LEU A 11 30.14 26.79 -10.14
CA LEU A 11 29.53 25.86 -9.20
C LEU A 11 29.13 24.62 -10.00
N LEU A 12 29.96 23.58 -9.93
CA LEU A 12 29.62 22.26 -10.45
C LEU A 12 28.33 21.78 -9.77
N ALA A 13 27.43 21.28 -10.62
CA ALA A 13 26.12 20.77 -10.30
C ALA A 13 26.09 19.95 -9.00
N ALA A 14 25.17 20.30 -8.11
CA ALA A 14 24.74 19.42 -7.05
C ALA A 14 24.18 18.15 -7.70
N LEU A 15 24.93 17.04 -7.61
CA LEU A 15 24.31 15.73 -7.60
C LEU A 15 23.32 15.76 -6.43
N GLN A 16 22.02 15.72 -6.71
CA GLN A 16 21.05 15.36 -5.70
C GLN A 16 21.30 13.88 -5.39
N ALA A 17 22.21 13.61 -4.46
CA ALA A 17 22.26 12.33 -3.79
C ALA A 17 20.87 12.10 -3.18
N GLU A 18 20.27 10.93 -3.45
CA GLU A 18 19.11 10.46 -2.71
C GLU A 18 19.46 10.55 -1.22
N ALA A 19 18.76 11.43 -0.50
CA ALA A 19 19.13 11.81 0.85
C ALA A 19 18.49 10.85 1.86
N GLY A 20 18.48 9.56 1.58
CA GLY A 20 17.79 8.55 2.37
C GLY A 20 18.31 7.15 2.07
N THR A 21 17.82 6.17 2.84
CA THR A 21 18.25 4.78 2.75
C THR A 21 17.12 3.89 2.27
N THR A 22 17.38 3.09 1.23
CA THR A 22 16.50 1.99 0.81
C THR A 22 16.95 0.68 1.44
N SER A 23 16.04 -0.02 2.12
CA SER A 23 16.26 -1.36 2.66
C SER A 23 15.28 -2.36 2.04
N ALA A 24 15.74 -3.58 1.76
CA ALA A 24 14.91 -4.67 1.25
C ALA A 24 14.59 -5.67 2.35
N PHE A 25 13.37 -6.19 2.33
CA PHE A 25 12.84 -7.12 3.32
C PHE A 25 11.96 -8.18 2.67
N THR A 26 11.65 -9.21 3.45
CA THR A 26 10.76 -10.29 3.06
C THR A 26 9.79 -10.60 4.20
N LEU A 27 8.49 -10.57 3.90
CA LEU A 27 7.45 -11.16 4.71
C LEU A 27 7.39 -12.64 4.35
N SER A 28 7.70 -13.53 5.29
CA SER A 28 7.45 -14.97 5.12
C SER A 28 5.95 -15.26 5.04
N PRO A 29 5.53 -16.35 4.37
CA PRO A 29 4.13 -16.77 4.39
C PRO A 29 3.60 -16.90 5.83
N GLN A 30 2.40 -16.39 6.06
CA GLN A 30 1.72 -16.43 7.35
C GLN A 30 0.73 -17.61 7.41
N SER A 31 0.15 -17.85 8.58
CA SER A 31 -0.74 -19.00 8.82
C SER A 31 -2.16 -18.83 8.27
N TYR A 32 -2.56 -17.64 7.82
CA TYR A 32 -3.89 -17.39 7.25
C TYR A 32 -3.97 -17.82 5.78
N SER A 33 -5.20 -18.10 5.33
CA SER A 33 -5.45 -18.59 3.97
C SER A 33 -4.97 -17.60 2.92
N GLY A 34 -4.36 -18.11 1.85
CA GLY A 34 -3.88 -17.29 0.74
C GLY A 34 -2.63 -16.45 1.04
N SER A 35 -2.07 -16.51 2.26
CA SER A 35 -0.80 -15.84 2.56
C SER A 35 0.33 -16.44 1.75
N ARG A 36 1.25 -15.58 1.32
CA ARG A 36 2.44 -15.99 0.59
C ARG A 36 3.60 -15.13 1.02
N GLU A 37 4.79 -15.55 0.59
CA GLU A 37 5.96 -14.71 0.72
C GLU A 37 5.72 -13.40 -0.05
N ARG A 38 6.18 -12.27 0.50
CA ARG A 38 6.22 -10.97 -0.18
C ARG A 38 7.57 -10.33 0.04
N GLN A 39 8.21 -9.90 -1.03
CA GLN A 39 9.33 -8.98 -0.92
C GLN A 39 8.78 -7.56 -0.84
N TYR A 40 9.48 -6.69 -0.12
CA TYR A 40 9.15 -5.28 -0.08
C TYR A 40 10.39 -4.45 0.17
N LYS A 41 10.40 -3.23 -0.37
CA LYS A 41 11.44 -2.24 -0.10
C LYS A 41 10.88 -1.09 0.71
N VAL A 42 11.69 -0.53 1.58
CA VAL A 42 11.36 0.64 2.40
C VAL A 42 12.41 1.71 2.16
N TYR A 43 11.97 2.88 1.72
CA TYR A 43 12.80 4.08 1.63
C TYR A 43 12.54 4.99 2.84
N VAL A 44 13.62 5.34 3.53
CA VAL A 44 13.59 6.20 4.72
C VAL A 44 14.42 7.46 4.44
N PRO A 45 13.80 8.65 4.40
CA PRO A 45 14.53 9.91 4.29
C PRO A 45 15.50 10.12 5.47
N ASP A 46 16.68 10.70 5.20
CA ASP A 46 17.67 11.04 6.23
C ASP A 46 17.15 12.14 7.13
N GLY A 47 17.50 12.09 8.42
CA GLY A 47 17.21 13.17 9.38
C GLY A 47 15.77 13.18 9.92
N LEU A 48 15.05 12.05 9.86
CA LEU A 48 13.79 11.91 10.60
C LEU A 48 14.08 11.87 12.11
N THR A 49 13.48 12.80 12.86
CA THR A 49 13.70 12.94 14.31
C THR A 49 12.47 12.58 15.15
N ALA A 50 11.34 12.29 14.49
CA ALA A 50 10.06 11.97 15.11
C ALA A 50 9.31 10.94 14.25
N PRO A 51 8.24 10.29 14.77
CA PRO A 51 7.40 9.42 13.97
C PRO A 51 6.89 10.11 12.70
N ALA A 52 7.09 9.47 11.56
CA ALA A 52 6.81 10.01 10.24
C ALA A 52 5.55 9.36 9.62
N PRO A 53 4.86 10.05 8.72
CA PRO A 53 3.84 9.41 7.89
C PRO A 53 4.40 8.24 7.09
N MET A 54 3.56 7.25 6.80
CA MET A 54 3.89 6.13 5.93
C MET A 54 3.02 6.17 4.67
N VAL A 55 3.63 6.02 3.49
CA VAL A 55 2.92 5.81 2.23
C VAL A 55 3.31 4.45 1.66
N MET A 56 2.35 3.55 1.54
CA MET A 56 2.51 2.28 0.83
C MET A 56 2.12 2.48 -0.64
N ALA A 57 3.04 2.21 -1.56
CA ALA A 57 2.83 2.37 -3.01
C ALA A 57 2.82 1.00 -3.71
N LEU A 58 1.70 0.65 -4.33
CA LEU A 58 1.44 -0.64 -4.94
C LEU A 58 1.59 -0.57 -6.46
N HIS A 59 2.56 -1.31 -6.99
CA HIS A 59 2.81 -1.40 -8.43
C HIS A 59 1.62 -2.02 -9.20
N GLY A 60 1.52 -1.72 -10.49
CA GLY A 60 0.60 -2.37 -11.41
C GLY A 60 1.12 -3.72 -11.91
N CYS A 61 0.34 -4.36 -12.78
CA CYS A 61 0.76 -5.56 -13.49
C CYS A 61 2.08 -5.35 -14.23
N GLN A 62 2.91 -6.40 -14.32
CA GLN A 62 4.22 -6.44 -14.98
C GLN A 62 5.30 -5.55 -14.36
N GLN A 63 4.95 -4.65 -13.45
CA GLN A 63 5.87 -3.81 -12.70
C GLN A 63 6.43 -4.53 -11.47
N THR A 64 7.42 -3.90 -10.86
CA THR A 64 8.11 -4.32 -9.63
C THR A 64 8.15 -3.16 -8.62
N HIS A 65 8.55 -3.44 -7.38
CA HIS A 65 8.85 -2.39 -6.40
C HIS A 65 9.96 -1.43 -6.89
N ASP A 66 10.85 -1.86 -7.80
CA ASP A 66 11.94 -1.03 -8.30
C ASP A 66 11.46 -0.01 -9.32
N ASP A 67 10.45 -0.35 -10.12
CA ASP A 67 9.80 0.60 -11.03
C ASP A 67 9.09 1.70 -10.24
N VAL A 68 8.45 1.35 -9.12
CA VAL A 68 7.83 2.33 -8.20
C VAL A 68 8.87 3.28 -7.63
N LEU A 69 9.97 2.77 -7.06
CA LEU A 69 11.00 3.62 -6.45
C LEU A 69 11.72 4.49 -7.49
N ARG A 70 11.96 3.96 -8.69
CA ARG A 70 12.75 4.62 -9.74
C ARG A 70 11.95 5.64 -10.55
N ASP A 71 10.71 5.32 -10.92
CA ASP A 71 10.00 6.04 -11.98
C ASP A 71 8.88 6.95 -11.46
N TRP A 72 8.30 6.62 -10.29
CA TRP A 72 7.08 7.31 -9.84
C TRP A 72 7.32 8.66 -9.17
N GLY A 73 8.58 9.08 -8.99
CA GLY A 73 8.93 10.34 -8.32
C GLY A 73 8.63 10.37 -6.81
N LEU A 74 8.19 9.25 -6.23
CA LEU A 74 7.80 9.14 -4.82
C LEU A 74 8.99 9.19 -3.86
N VAL A 75 10.20 8.77 -4.26
CA VAL A 75 11.42 8.89 -3.45
C VAL A 75 11.75 10.36 -3.18
N ALA A 76 11.77 11.20 -4.22
CA ALA A 76 11.99 12.63 -4.05
C ALA A 76 10.85 13.32 -3.28
N ALA A 77 9.60 12.83 -3.43
CA ALA A 77 8.49 13.30 -2.62
C ALA A 77 8.65 12.90 -1.14
N ALA A 78 9.14 11.69 -0.86
CA ALA A 78 9.43 11.22 0.49
C ALA A 78 10.48 12.09 1.18
N ASP A 79 11.55 12.46 0.47
CA ASP A 79 12.57 13.38 0.99
C ASP A 79 12.01 14.77 1.30
N ARG A 80 11.21 15.32 0.37
CA ARG A 80 10.64 16.67 0.49
C ARG A 80 9.59 16.75 1.59
N PHE A 81 8.72 15.74 1.67
CA PHE A 81 7.53 15.74 2.52
C PHE A 81 7.69 14.92 3.80
N ARG A 82 8.85 14.26 3.97
CA ARG A 82 9.27 13.60 5.20
C ARG A 82 8.38 12.43 5.59
N PHE A 83 8.03 11.58 4.61
CA PHE A 83 7.32 10.33 4.82
C PHE A 83 8.20 9.12 4.51
N ILE A 84 7.90 7.98 5.14
CA ILE A 84 8.51 6.69 4.82
C ILE A 84 7.72 6.03 3.70
N LEU A 85 8.41 5.64 2.62
CA LEU A 85 7.81 5.01 1.46
C LEU A 85 8.01 3.49 1.55
N VAL A 86 6.92 2.74 1.40
CA VAL A 86 6.93 1.27 1.38
C VAL A 86 6.48 0.81 0.00
N ALA A 87 7.28 -0.01 -0.67
CA ALA A 87 7.00 -0.57 -1.98
C ALA A 87 6.98 -2.12 -1.90
N PRO A 88 5.82 -2.73 -1.63
CA PRO A 88 5.62 -4.18 -1.68
C PRO A 88 5.73 -4.73 -3.11
N PHE A 89 6.04 -6.03 -3.22
CA PHE A 89 6.14 -6.75 -4.49
C PHE A 89 5.46 -8.11 -4.43
N ILE A 90 4.69 -8.41 -5.48
CA ILE A 90 4.14 -9.74 -5.74
C ILE A 90 5.28 -10.67 -6.20
N THR A 91 5.83 -11.48 -5.29
CA THR A 91 6.83 -12.50 -5.61
C THR A 91 6.23 -13.78 -6.18
N SER A 92 4.98 -14.08 -5.82
CA SER A 92 4.22 -15.23 -6.30
C SER A 92 2.72 -14.99 -6.16
N TYR A 93 1.93 -15.53 -7.09
CA TYR A 93 0.47 -15.37 -7.15
C TYR A 93 -0.21 -16.66 -7.64
N ASP A 94 -1.50 -16.80 -7.42
CA ASP A 94 -2.35 -17.89 -7.95
C ASP A 94 -3.32 -17.37 -9.00
N GLY A 95 -4.05 -18.31 -9.58
CA GLY A 95 -5.06 -18.04 -10.57
C GLY A 95 -4.43 -17.61 -11.89
N LEU A 96 -5.30 -17.37 -12.86
CA LEU A 96 -4.90 -16.82 -14.13
C LEU A 96 -4.78 -15.31 -13.98
N ARG A 97 -3.54 -14.82 -13.98
CA ARG A 97 -3.22 -13.40 -13.90
C ARG A 97 -2.05 -13.07 -14.80
N ASN A 98 -1.99 -11.82 -15.25
CA ASN A 98 -0.76 -11.29 -15.83
C ASN A 98 0.33 -11.25 -14.75
N THR A 99 1.58 -11.23 -15.21
CA THR A 99 2.76 -11.25 -14.35
C THR A 99 2.69 -10.18 -13.27
N ASN A 100 2.93 -10.58 -12.01
CA ASN A 100 2.96 -9.73 -10.82
C ASN A 100 1.67 -8.94 -10.52
N CYS A 101 0.52 -9.26 -11.12
CA CYS A 101 -0.72 -8.54 -10.80
C CYS A 101 -1.27 -8.89 -9.41
N TRP A 102 -1.72 -7.87 -8.70
CA TRP A 102 -2.59 -8.00 -7.54
C TRP A 102 -3.94 -8.59 -7.95
N GLY A 103 -4.43 -9.55 -7.20
CA GLY A 103 -5.61 -10.37 -7.50
C GLY A 103 -6.89 -9.81 -6.91
N PHE A 104 -7.11 -8.49 -7.01
CA PHE A 104 -8.24 -7.78 -6.38
C PHE A 104 -9.62 -8.40 -6.71
N TRP A 105 -9.73 -9.13 -7.83
CA TRP A 105 -10.95 -9.82 -8.26
C TRP A 105 -11.03 -11.29 -7.85
N LEU A 106 -10.04 -11.84 -7.15
CA LEU A 106 -10.16 -13.18 -6.59
C LEU A 106 -10.73 -13.06 -5.19
N ASP A 107 -11.75 -13.86 -4.88
CA ASP A 107 -12.42 -13.88 -3.57
C ASP A 107 -11.42 -13.91 -2.40
N GLN A 108 -10.43 -14.79 -2.47
CA GLN A 108 -9.38 -14.94 -1.47
C GLN A 108 -8.47 -13.69 -1.26
N HIS A 109 -8.54 -12.67 -2.12
CA HIS A 109 -7.71 -11.46 -2.07
C HIS A 109 -8.51 -10.17 -2.04
N ARG A 110 -9.78 -10.24 -1.64
CA ARG A 110 -10.62 -9.05 -1.42
C ARG A 110 -11.17 -8.96 0.00
N HIS A 111 -10.75 -9.83 0.92
CA HIS A 111 -11.26 -9.88 2.29
C HIS A 111 -10.15 -9.67 3.33
N GLN A 112 -10.52 -9.08 4.48
CA GLN A 112 -9.65 -8.98 5.64
C GLN A 112 -9.28 -10.37 6.20
N GLY A 113 -8.08 -10.48 6.78
CA GLY A 113 -7.64 -11.70 7.47
C GLY A 113 -7.19 -12.82 6.54
N ARG A 114 -7.09 -12.57 5.23
CA ARG A 114 -6.62 -13.55 4.25
C ARG A 114 -5.96 -12.87 3.04
N GLY A 115 -5.14 -13.62 2.32
CA GLY A 115 -4.62 -13.23 1.02
C GLY A 115 -3.77 -11.96 1.02
N GLU A 116 -3.74 -11.29 -0.14
CA GLU A 116 -2.93 -10.10 -0.40
C GLU A 116 -3.27 -8.89 0.47
N PRO A 117 -4.54 -8.57 0.78
CA PRO A 117 -4.85 -7.47 1.70
C PRO A 117 -4.21 -7.66 3.07
N GLU A 118 -4.29 -8.88 3.62
CA GLU A 118 -3.68 -9.18 4.91
C GLU A 118 -2.15 -9.25 4.81
N ASP A 119 -1.57 -9.77 3.72
CA ASP A 119 -0.12 -9.75 3.50
C ASP A 119 0.41 -8.29 3.53
N LEU A 120 -0.29 -7.37 2.85
CA LEU A 120 0.05 -5.95 2.80
C LEU A 120 -0.11 -5.27 4.18
N HIS A 121 -1.18 -5.59 4.91
CA HIS A 121 -1.36 -5.12 6.28
C HIS A 121 -0.24 -5.63 7.20
N GLN A 122 0.18 -6.89 7.09
CA GLN A 122 1.31 -7.44 7.86
C GLN A 122 2.64 -6.77 7.48
N ILE A 123 2.87 -6.45 6.21
CA ILE A 123 4.03 -5.65 5.79
C ILE A 123 4.00 -4.28 6.48
N ALA A 124 2.87 -3.58 6.47
CA ALA A 124 2.72 -2.29 7.12
C ALA A 124 3.03 -2.37 8.63
N ARG A 125 2.53 -3.40 9.32
CA ARG A 125 2.83 -3.69 10.73
C ARG A 125 4.30 -4.00 10.99
N GLN A 126 4.97 -4.72 10.09
CA GLN A 126 6.41 -4.96 10.19
C GLN A 126 7.22 -3.68 9.99
N VAL A 127 6.78 -2.77 9.12
CA VAL A 127 7.41 -1.45 8.95
C VAL A 127 7.21 -0.60 10.20
N GLU A 128 5.99 -0.52 10.74
CA GLU A 128 5.66 0.21 11.97
C GLU A 128 6.45 -0.27 13.20
N SER A 129 6.79 -1.55 13.28
CA SER A 129 7.63 -2.07 14.38
C SER A 129 9.12 -1.79 14.23
N ARG A 130 9.60 -1.47 13.02
CA ARG A 130 11.02 -1.22 12.71
C ARG A 130 11.34 0.26 12.61
N PHE A 131 10.39 1.07 12.17
CA PHE A 131 10.56 2.48 11.88
C PHE A 131 9.55 3.31 12.67
N GLY A 132 9.92 4.52 13.07
CA GLY A 132 9.00 5.43 13.75
C GLY A 132 7.90 5.90 12.80
N ILE A 133 6.75 5.22 12.80
CA ILE A 133 5.57 5.58 12.01
C ILE A 133 4.55 6.30 12.89
N ASP A 134 3.98 7.39 12.40
CA ASP A 134 2.82 8.04 13.02
C ASP A 134 1.56 7.21 12.72
N PRO A 135 0.92 6.58 13.72
CA PRO A 135 -0.24 5.72 13.50
C PRO A 135 -1.46 6.48 12.96
N LYS A 136 -1.48 7.81 13.01
CA LYS A 136 -2.56 8.62 12.42
C LYS A 136 -2.36 8.90 10.95
N ARG A 137 -1.16 8.66 10.40
CA ARG A 137 -0.75 9.10 9.07
C ARG A 137 -0.19 7.93 8.27
N ARG A 138 -1.03 6.92 8.04
CA ARG A 138 -0.73 5.71 7.28
C ARG A 138 -1.59 5.70 6.02
N TYR A 139 -0.96 5.68 4.86
CA TYR A 139 -1.63 5.87 3.57
C TYR A 139 -1.28 4.76 2.60
N VAL A 140 -2.16 4.55 1.63
CA VAL A 140 -1.91 3.61 0.53
C VAL A 140 -2.27 4.23 -0.81
N THR A 141 -1.42 4.00 -1.82
CA THR A 141 -1.69 4.36 -3.20
C THR A 141 -1.22 3.27 -4.16
N GLY A 142 -1.68 3.30 -5.41
CA GLY A 142 -1.19 2.40 -6.44
C GLY A 142 -1.69 2.73 -7.83
N LEU A 143 -1.10 2.07 -8.82
CA LEU A 143 -1.46 2.13 -10.24
C LEU A 143 -2.14 0.83 -10.66
N SER A 144 -3.14 0.87 -11.55
CA SER A 144 -3.69 -0.33 -12.19
C SER A 144 -4.25 -1.33 -11.16
N SER A 145 -3.85 -2.61 -11.23
CA SER A 145 -4.13 -3.61 -10.20
C SER A 145 -3.71 -3.17 -8.79
N GLY A 146 -2.64 -2.39 -8.66
CA GLY A 146 -2.22 -1.81 -7.38
C GLY A 146 -3.15 -0.69 -6.90
N GLY A 147 -3.73 0.09 -7.82
CA GLY A 147 -4.78 1.07 -7.51
C GLY A 147 -6.08 0.40 -7.06
N ALA A 148 -6.46 -0.69 -7.72
CA ALA A 148 -7.57 -1.54 -7.29
C ALA A 148 -7.30 -2.17 -5.91
N MET A 149 -6.09 -2.67 -5.66
CA MET A 149 -5.72 -3.21 -4.34
C MET A 149 -5.65 -2.13 -3.25
N ALA A 150 -5.29 -0.89 -3.59
CA ALA A 150 -5.40 0.24 -2.65
C ALA A 150 -6.86 0.52 -2.25
N VAL A 151 -7.82 0.35 -3.18
CA VAL A 151 -9.26 0.41 -2.89
C VAL A 151 -9.71 -0.78 -2.03
N VAL A 152 -9.18 -1.98 -2.26
CA VAL A 152 -9.43 -3.16 -1.41
C VAL A 152 -8.93 -2.92 0.02
N LEU A 153 -7.70 -2.45 0.20
CA LEU A 153 -7.16 -2.10 1.53
C LEU A 153 -7.96 -0.99 2.21
N SER A 154 -8.51 -0.10 1.40
CA SER A 154 -9.40 0.97 1.86
C SER A 154 -10.71 0.48 2.47
N VAL A 155 -11.11 -0.76 2.17
CA VAL A 155 -12.35 -1.38 2.65
C VAL A 155 -12.04 -2.40 3.73
N THR A 156 -11.08 -3.30 3.45
CA THR A 156 -10.69 -4.43 4.30
C THR A 156 -9.83 -4.04 5.51
N HIS A 157 -9.17 -2.88 5.48
CA HIS A 157 -8.33 -2.38 6.57
C HIS A 157 -8.60 -0.89 6.83
N ASN A 158 -9.88 -0.52 6.80
CA ASN A 158 -10.32 0.87 6.94
C ASN A 158 -10.11 1.44 8.36
N GLU A 159 -9.88 0.58 9.35
CA GLU A 159 -9.43 0.93 10.69
C GLU A 159 -7.92 1.26 10.76
N TYR A 160 -7.14 0.85 9.76
CA TYR A 160 -5.69 1.00 9.75
C TYR A 160 -5.23 2.22 8.93
N PHE A 161 -5.69 2.33 7.68
CA PHE A 161 -5.30 3.41 6.78
C PHE A 161 -6.13 4.67 7.01
N ALA A 162 -5.49 5.84 6.94
CA ALA A 162 -6.13 7.14 7.12
C ALA A 162 -6.81 7.67 5.84
N ALA A 163 -6.24 7.33 4.67
CA ALA A 163 -6.77 7.63 3.34
C ALA A 163 -6.11 6.74 2.28
N ALA A 164 -6.75 6.64 1.11
CA ALA A 164 -6.23 5.88 -0.04
C ALA A 164 -6.26 6.69 -1.33
N ALA A 165 -5.38 6.39 -2.29
CA ALA A 165 -5.38 7.02 -3.62
C ALA A 165 -5.21 5.98 -4.73
N SER A 166 -6.17 5.91 -5.65
CA SER A 166 -6.21 4.94 -6.76
C SER A 166 -5.92 5.63 -8.08
N ALA A 167 -4.81 5.29 -8.73
CA ALA A 167 -4.48 5.74 -10.08
C ALA A 167 -4.84 4.65 -11.10
N SER A 168 -5.76 4.95 -12.02
CA SER A 168 -6.26 3.99 -13.02
C SER A 168 -6.60 2.62 -12.41
N GLY A 169 -7.20 2.61 -11.22
CA GLY A 169 -7.63 1.39 -10.52
C GLY A 169 -9.11 1.10 -10.71
N LEU A 170 -9.65 0.18 -9.91
CA LEU A 170 -11.03 -0.30 -10.06
C LEU A 170 -11.84 -0.18 -8.76
N PRO A 171 -13.17 -0.05 -8.86
CA PRO A 171 -14.06 -0.19 -7.71
C PRO A 171 -13.87 -1.51 -6.97
N TYR A 172 -14.21 -1.51 -5.68
CA TYR A 172 -14.17 -2.72 -4.85
C TYR A 172 -15.14 -3.79 -5.37
N GLY A 173 -14.75 -5.06 -5.32
CA GLY A 173 -15.62 -6.18 -5.69
C GLY A 173 -15.82 -6.38 -7.19
N GLU A 174 -15.10 -5.63 -8.04
CA GLU A 174 -15.09 -5.81 -9.49
C GLU A 174 -14.39 -7.11 -9.93
N ASP A 175 -14.61 -7.45 -11.19
CA ASP A 175 -14.12 -8.69 -11.80
C ASP A 175 -12.98 -8.46 -12.79
N ALA A 176 -12.35 -9.54 -13.26
CA ALA A 176 -11.34 -9.46 -14.33
C ALA A 176 -11.89 -8.82 -15.62
N ALA A 177 -13.21 -8.92 -15.87
CA ALA A 177 -13.88 -8.31 -17.02
C ALA A 177 -13.98 -6.77 -16.95
N SER A 178 -13.63 -6.18 -15.80
CA SER A 178 -13.63 -4.72 -15.58
C SER A 178 -12.34 -4.05 -16.08
N VAL A 179 -11.41 -4.82 -16.65
CA VAL A 179 -10.21 -4.34 -17.36
C VAL A 179 -10.33 -4.68 -18.84
N SER A 180 -9.87 -3.78 -19.71
CA SER A 180 -9.79 -4.08 -21.14
C SER A 180 -8.52 -4.83 -21.51
N PHE A 181 -8.68 -5.87 -22.34
CA PHE A 181 -7.57 -6.61 -22.95
C PHE A 181 -7.51 -6.42 -24.47
N SER A 182 -8.29 -5.48 -25.01
CA SER A 182 -8.51 -5.36 -26.46
C SER A 182 -8.55 -3.91 -26.94
N GLY A 183 -7.48 -3.47 -27.61
CA GLY A 183 -7.47 -2.28 -28.46
C GLY A 183 -7.65 -0.95 -27.74
N CYS A 184 -7.82 0.11 -28.53
CA CYS A 184 -8.03 1.47 -28.06
C CYS A 184 -9.02 2.16 -29.02
N PRO A 185 -10.21 2.63 -28.55
CA PRO A 185 -10.65 2.66 -27.15
C PRO A 185 -10.89 1.27 -26.56
N GLY A 186 -10.62 1.13 -25.27
CA GLY A 186 -10.86 -0.11 -24.52
C GLY A 186 -12.35 -0.40 -24.27
N SER A 187 -12.64 -1.63 -23.88
CA SER A 187 -13.96 -2.12 -23.46
C SER A 187 -13.84 -2.95 -22.18
N ALA A 188 -14.77 -2.71 -21.25
CA ALA A 188 -14.86 -3.39 -19.95
C ALA A 188 -16.33 -3.44 -19.48
N THR A 189 -16.64 -4.39 -18.60
CA THR A 189 -17.95 -4.50 -17.93
C THR A 189 -17.78 -4.21 -16.45
N PHE A 190 -18.70 -3.46 -15.86
CA PHE A 190 -18.64 -3.08 -14.45
C PHE A 190 -19.89 -3.56 -13.71
N HIS A 191 -19.73 -3.87 -12.43
CA HIS A 191 -20.87 -4.02 -11.54
C HIS A 191 -21.62 -2.69 -11.39
N ALA A 192 -22.91 -2.77 -11.06
CA ALA A 192 -23.67 -1.58 -10.70
C ALA A 192 -23.07 -0.94 -9.44
N VAL A 193 -23.03 0.40 -9.37
CA VAL A 193 -22.49 1.12 -8.20
C VAL A 193 -23.18 0.69 -6.90
N SER A 194 -24.49 0.39 -6.92
CA SER A 194 -25.22 -0.11 -5.77
C SER A 194 -24.72 -1.48 -5.28
N GLN A 195 -24.29 -2.35 -6.20
CA GLN A 195 -23.68 -3.64 -5.84
C GLN A 195 -22.30 -3.42 -5.21
N VAL A 196 -21.46 -2.56 -5.81
CA VAL A 196 -20.15 -2.18 -5.25
C VAL A 196 -20.31 -1.65 -3.81
N VAL A 197 -21.27 -0.76 -3.58
CA VAL A 197 -21.56 -0.22 -2.23
C VAL A 197 -22.01 -1.34 -1.28
N ALA A 198 -22.88 -2.25 -1.72
CA ALA A 198 -23.34 -3.37 -0.90
C ALA A 198 -22.18 -4.32 -0.53
N ASP A 199 -21.25 -4.56 -1.45
CA ASP A 199 -20.02 -5.33 -1.19
C ASP A 199 -19.11 -4.62 -0.17
N MET A 200 -18.88 -3.32 -0.33
CA MET A 200 -18.09 -2.53 0.62
C MET A 200 -18.72 -2.51 2.02
N GLN A 201 -20.05 -2.41 2.11
CA GLN A 201 -20.78 -2.42 3.38
C GLN A 201 -20.67 -3.76 4.12
N ARG A 202 -20.63 -4.88 3.39
CA ARG A 202 -20.47 -6.22 3.96
C ARG A 202 -19.07 -6.45 4.51
N GLU A 203 -18.05 -5.84 3.90
CA GLU A 203 -16.66 -6.08 4.25
C GLU A 203 -16.13 -5.13 5.33
N ARG A 204 -16.49 -3.84 5.29
CA ARG A 204 -15.88 -2.83 6.16
C ARG A 204 -16.11 -3.14 7.65
N ASN A 205 -15.07 -2.97 8.46
CA ASN A 205 -15.13 -3.22 9.90
C ASN A 205 -15.29 -1.96 10.73
N ALA A 206 -14.67 -0.85 10.34
CA ALA A 206 -14.90 0.45 10.99
C ALA A 206 -16.06 1.20 10.30
N SER A 207 -16.83 1.95 11.09
CA SER A 207 -17.86 2.85 10.58
C SER A 207 -17.30 4.14 9.96
N TYR A 208 -16.00 4.40 10.14
CA TYR A 208 -15.37 5.63 9.68
C TYR A 208 -15.08 5.58 8.17
N PRO A 209 -15.52 6.60 7.41
CA PRO A 209 -15.19 6.70 6.00
C PRO A 209 -13.71 7.09 5.85
N ILE A 210 -12.94 6.26 5.15
CA ILE A 210 -11.61 6.68 4.73
C ILE A 210 -11.73 7.41 3.38
N PRO A 211 -11.19 8.63 3.25
CA PRO A 211 -11.22 9.39 2.02
C PRO A 211 -10.48 8.66 0.90
N LEU A 212 -11.03 8.73 -0.30
CA LEU A 212 -10.41 8.19 -1.51
C LEU A 212 -10.02 9.31 -2.47
N MET A 213 -8.82 9.28 -3.02
CA MET A 213 -8.48 10.02 -4.23
C MET A 213 -8.52 9.10 -5.44
N VAL A 214 -9.13 9.54 -6.54
CA VAL A 214 -9.21 8.80 -7.80
C VAL A 214 -8.50 9.59 -8.90
N LEU A 215 -7.40 9.06 -9.42
CA LEU A 215 -6.64 9.65 -10.52
C LEU A 215 -6.89 8.85 -11.79
N GLN A 216 -7.35 9.49 -12.86
CA GLN A 216 -7.76 8.78 -14.07
C GLN A 216 -7.45 9.61 -15.32
N ASN A 217 -6.76 8.99 -16.27
CA ASN A 217 -6.71 9.49 -17.64
C ASN A 217 -8.03 9.10 -18.34
N ASN A 218 -8.74 10.08 -18.90
CA ASN A 218 -9.96 9.85 -19.68
C ASN A 218 -9.70 9.06 -20.97
N GLN A 219 -8.44 9.01 -21.41
CA GLN A 219 -8.00 8.28 -22.61
C GLN A 219 -7.35 6.93 -22.29
N ASP A 220 -7.36 6.49 -21.02
CA ASP A 220 -6.84 5.17 -20.62
C ASP A 220 -7.63 4.05 -21.32
N CYS A 221 -6.94 3.24 -22.11
CA CYS A 221 -7.52 2.16 -22.87
C CYS A 221 -7.49 0.81 -22.12
N THR A 222 -6.79 0.71 -21.01
CA THR A 222 -6.72 -0.51 -20.18
C THR A 222 -7.75 -0.47 -19.06
N VAL A 223 -7.70 0.57 -18.23
CA VAL A 223 -8.70 0.83 -17.19
C VAL A 223 -9.49 2.05 -17.60
N ILE A 224 -10.58 1.79 -18.33
CA ILE A 224 -11.38 2.85 -18.94
C ILE A 224 -12.07 3.71 -17.88
N GLN A 225 -12.29 4.97 -18.24
CA GLN A 225 -12.75 6.01 -17.31
C GLN A 225 -14.04 5.72 -16.50
N PRO A 226 -15.02 4.93 -16.97
CA PRO A 226 -16.11 4.48 -16.12
C PRO A 226 -15.66 3.90 -14.77
N ALA A 227 -14.50 3.24 -14.70
CA ALA A 227 -13.92 2.76 -13.43
C ALA A 227 -13.72 3.90 -12.41
N GLY A 228 -13.10 5.00 -12.85
CA GLY A 228 -12.85 6.18 -12.01
C GLY A 228 -14.13 6.84 -11.52
N ARG A 229 -15.14 6.95 -12.40
CA ARG A 229 -16.46 7.50 -12.04
C ARG A 229 -17.20 6.59 -11.06
N ASN A 230 -17.19 5.28 -11.28
CA ASN A 230 -17.84 4.31 -10.41
C ASN A 230 -17.19 4.29 -9.01
N MET A 231 -15.87 4.44 -8.90
CA MET A 231 -15.19 4.58 -7.60
C MET A 231 -15.66 5.83 -6.85
N ARG A 232 -15.74 6.99 -7.54
CA ARG A 232 -16.28 8.22 -6.96
C ARG A 232 -17.71 8.04 -6.50
N ASP A 233 -18.56 7.51 -7.37
CA ASP A 233 -20.00 7.38 -7.11
C ASP A 233 -20.26 6.38 -5.97
N ALA A 234 -19.50 5.29 -5.90
CA ALA A 234 -19.57 4.34 -4.77
C ALA A 234 -19.15 4.99 -3.45
N GLN A 235 -18.09 5.81 -3.45
CA GLN A 235 -17.67 6.53 -2.23
C GLN A 235 -18.71 7.53 -1.73
N LEU A 236 -19.34 8.28 -2.65
CA LEU A 236 -20.41 9.21 -2.29
C LEU A 236 -21.65 8.48 -1.80
N LEU A 237 -22.06 7.41 -2.49
CA LEU A 237 -23.25 6.65 -2.11
C LEU A 237 -23.06 5.90 -0.77
N LEU A 238 -21.84 5.46 -0.47
CA LEU A 238 -21.53 4.74 0.77
C LEU A 238 -21.43 5.66 1.99
N ASN A 239 -20.86 6.87 1.81
CA ASN A 239 -20.38 7.71 2.91
C ASN A 239 -20.99 9.12 2.95
N GLY A 240 -21.67 9.55 1.89
CA GLY A 240 -22.44 10.79 1.85
C GLY A 240 -23.74 10.67 2.66
N ASP A 241 -24.26 11.82 3.09
CA ASP A 241 -25.61 11.86 3.66
C ASP A 241 -26.69 11.78 2.55
N ALA A 242 -27.96 11.79 2.94
CA ALA A 242 -29.07 11.68 2.00
C ALA A 242 -29.17 12.84 0.97
N LEU A 243 -28.50 13.97 1.22
CA LEU A 243 -28.50 15.16 0.38
C LEU A 243 -27.18 15.33 -0.39
N HIS A 244 -26.11 14.60 -0.05
CA HIS A 244 -24.77 14.75 -0.61
C HIS A 244 -24.15 13.39 -0.98
N ASN A 245 -24.95 12.48 -1.53
CA ASN A 245 -24.52 11.15 -1.95
C ASN A 245 -24.37 11.00 -3.48
N SER A 246 -24.47 12.11 -4.23
CA SER A 246 -24.24 12.16 -5.67
C SER A 246 -23.24 13.26 -6.05
N PRO A 247 -22.57 13.17 -7.22
CA PRO A 247 -21.55 14.15 -7.60
C PRO A 247 -22.04 15.59 -7.69
N PRO A 248 -23.18 15.92 -8.33
CA PRO A 248 -23.66 17.31 -8.40
C PRO A 248 -23.97 17.90 -7.02
N GLU A 249 -24.42 17.07 -6.09
CA GLU A 249 -24.84 17.52 -4.77
C GLU A 249 -23.66 17.63 -3.81
N ALA A 250 -22.70 16.70 -3.85
CA ALA A 250 -21.57 16.66 -2.93
C ALA A 250 -20.37 17.55 -3.35
N GLN A 251 -20.38 18.10 -4.57
CA GLN A 251 -19.25 18.87 -5.10
C GLN A 251 -19.07 20.18 -4.32
N ALA A 252 -17.98 20.25 -3.58
CA ALA A 252 -17.62 21.42 -2.78
C ALA A 252 -16.75 22.41 -3.57
N ARG A 253 -15.84 21.89 -4.41
CA ARG A 253 -14.86 22.70 -5.13
C ARG A 253 -14.36 21.99 -6.38
N GLU A 254 -13.99 22.78 -7.39
CA GLU A 254 -13.24 22.34 -8.57
C GLU A 254 -12.07 23.30 -8.83
N ARG A 255 -10.93 22.77 -9.30
CA ARG A 255 -9.76 23.55 -9.71
C ARG A 255 -8.95 22.79 -10.76
N ALA A 256 -8.15 23.53 -11.53
CA ALA A 256 -7.08 22.94 -12.32
C ALA A 256 -6.06 22.22 -11.42
N CYS A 257 -5.51 21.11 -11.90
CA CYS A 257 -4.58 20.30 -11.11
C CYS A 257 -3.25 21.01 -10.90
N THR A 258 -2.77 20.98 -9.66
CA THR A 258 -1.49 21.59 -9.27
C THR A 258 -0.84 20.80 -8.14
N PRO A 259 0.49 20.61 -8.16
CA PRO A 259 1.41 21.05 -9.21
C PRO A 259 1.36 20.14 -10.46
N ALA A 260 1.72 20.70 -11.60
CA ALA A 260 1.89 19.97 -12.86
C ALA A 260 3.30 20.19 -13.42
N ASN A 261 3.86 19.17 -14.05
CA ASN A 261 5.10 19.28 -14.79
C ASN A 261 4.78 19.45 -16.29
N GLY A 262 4.94 20.67 -16.81
CA GLY A 262 4.59 21.00 -18.18
C GLY A 262 3.07 21.14 -18.39
N SER A 263 2.52 20.40 -19.36
CA SER A 263 1.07 20.42 -19.62
C SER A 263 0.36 19.61 -18.55
N ASP A 264 -0.71 20.13 -17.96
CA ASP A 264 -1.58 19.39 -17.06
C ASP A 264 -2.61 18.53 -17.81
N TYR A 265 -2.70 18.66 -19.14
CA TYR A 265 -3.66 17.94 -19.99
C TYR A 265 -5.14 18.26 -19.68
N ASN A 266 -5.42 19.53 -19.39
CA ASN A 266 -6.74 20.02 -18.99
C ASN A 266 -7.26 19.28 -17.74
N CYS A 267 -6.35 18.99 -16.82
CA CYS A 267 -6.66 18.23 -15.62
C CYS A 267 -7.56 19.03 -14.68
N GLN A 268 -8.63 18.39 -14.22
CA GLN A 268 -9.54 18.91 -13.21
C GLN A 268 -9.43 18.09 -11.93
N GLN A 269 -9.18 18.79 -10.82
CA GLN A 269 -9.32 18.26 -9.47
C GLN A 269 -10.65 18.71 -8.89
N VAL A 270 -11.51 17.76 -8.55
CA VAL A 270 -12.83 18.00 -7.94
C VAL A 270 -12.85 17.42 -6.54
N PHE A 271 -13.40 18.19 -5.59
CA PHE A 271 -13.49 17.85 -4.18
C PHE A 271 -14.96 17.61 -3.84
N TYR A 272 -15.25 16.43 -3.31
CA TYR A 272 -16.58 16.09 -2.84
C TYR A 272 -16.54 15.89 -1.33
N THR A 273 -17.37 16.62 -0.58
CA THR A 273 -17.42 16.58 0.88
C THR A 273 -18.78 16.12 1.37
N VAL A 274 -18.87 15.82 2.66
CA VAL A 274 -20.12 15.37 3.32
C VAL A 274 -21.28 16.36 3.24
N ASP A 275 -20.99 17.63 2.96
CA ASP A 275 -21.90 18.78 3.10
C ASP A 275 -21.73 19.82 1.96
N ALA A 276 -21.00 19.45 0.91
CA ALA A 276 -20.59 20.33 -0.20
C ALA A 276 -19.89 21.64 0.23
N GLN A 277 -19.26 21.70 1.41
CA GLN A 277 -18.49 22.85 1.86
C GLN A 277 -16.99 22.71 1.59
N PRO A 278 -16.32 23.71 0.97
CA PRO A 278 -14.88 23.65 0.66
C PRO A 278 -13.93 23.43 1.84
N GLY A 279 -14.37 23.75 3.06
CA GLY A 279 -13.57 23.58 4.28
C GLY A 279 -13.76 22.23 4.97
N SER A 280 -14.74 21.44 4.53
CA SER A 280 -15.07 20.16 5.13
C SER A 280 -14.14 19.05 4.63
N ARG A 281 -14.07 17.97 5.42
CA ARG A 281 -13.28 16.80 5.06
C ARG A 281 -13.86 16.17 3.79
N SER A 282 -13.01 15.95 2.80
CA SER A 282 -13.38 15.23 1.57
C SER A 282 -13.75 13.79 1.85
N LEU A 283 -14.81 13.33 1.19
CA LEU A 283 -15.16 11.91 1.06
C LEU A 283 -14.38 11.29 -0.10
N VAL A 284 -14.39 11.98 -1.24
CA VAL A 284 -13.63 11.61 -2.41
C VAL A 284 -13.11 12.84 -3.14
N GLU A 285 -11.92 12.73 -3.70
CA GLU A 285 -11.36 13.70 -4.64
C GLU A 285 -11.06 13.01 -5.96
N THR A 286 -11.36 13.65 -7.08
CA THR A 286 -11.04 13.11 -8.40
C THR A 286 -10.06 13.99 -9.13
N VAL A 287 -9.08 13.39 -9.80
CA VAL A 287 -8.08 14.04 -10.66
C VAL A 287 -8.23 13.44 -12.06
N PHE A 288 -9.04 14.08 -12.90
CA PHE A 288 -9.37 13.59 -14.24
C PHE A 288 -8.78 14.49 -15.31
N TYR A 289 -8.15 13.90 -16.32
CA TYR A 289 -7.40 14.63 -17.36
C TYR A 289 -7.42 13.89 -18.69
N ASN A 290 -7.00 14.55 -19.76
CA ASN A 290 -6.96 13.99 -21.12
C ASN A 290 -5.51 13.85 -21.59
N GLY A 291 -4.77 12.96 -20.93
CA GLY A 291 -3.35 12.73 -21.21
C GLY A 291 -3.13 11.89 -22.46
N PRO A 292 -1.88 11.83 -22.98
CA PRO A 292 -1.56 11.04 -24.17
C PRO A 292 -1.88 9.56 -24.00
N THR A 293 -2.13 8.87 -25.11
CA THR A 293 -2.32 7.41 -25.15
C THR A 293 -1.03 6.64 -25.39
N VAL A 294 0.12 7.30 -25.37
CA VAL A 294 1.44 6.65 -25.47
C VAL A 294 2.41 7.38 -24.56
N THR A 295 3.24 6.64 -23.84
CA THR A 295 4.42 7.22 -23.19
C THR A 295 5.56 7.42 -24.20
N PRO A 296 6.62 8.17 -23.84
CA PRO A 296 7.83 8.27 -24.66
C PRO A 296 8.58 6.94 -24.85
N ASP A 297 8.24 5.90 -24.06
CA ASP A 297 8.86 4.58 -24.15
C ASP A 297 8.20 3.78 -25.30
N PRO A 298 8.95 3.34 -26.33
CA PRO A 298 8.41 2.58 -27.45
C PRO A 298 7.89 1.19 -27.05
N GLY A 299 8.18 0.72 -25.84
CA GLY A 299 7.66 -0.52 -25.27
C GLY A 299 6.26 -0.39 -24.67
N ASP A 300 5.70 0.82 -24.50
CA ASP A 300 4.35 1.02 -23.98
C ASP A 300 3.29 0.34 -24.87
N THR A 301 2.50 -0.54 -24.26
CA THR A 301 1.41 -1.29 -24.89
C THR A 301 0.05 -1.01 -24.28
N ASP A 302 0.00 -0.26 -23.17
CA ASP A 302 -1.18 -0.22 -22.30
C ASP A 302 -2.03 1.06 -22.56
N HIS A 303 -1.54 1.91 -23.46
CA HIS A 303 -2.20 3.03 -24.12
C HIS A 303 -2.94 4.00 -23.18
N GLY A 304 -2.20 4.96 -22.62
CA GLY A 304 -2.76 5.96 -21.69
C GLY A 304 -2.83 5.49 -20.23
N HIS A 305 -2.29 4.31 -19.96
CA HIS A 305 -2.30 3.63 -18.67
C HIS A 305 -0.93 3.71 -17.99
N TYR A 306 -0.70 4.78 -17.23
CA TYR A 306 0.60 5.05 -16.61
C TYR A 306 0.48 5.88 -15.32
N TRP A 307 1.54 5.89 -14.54
CA TRP A 307 1.72 6.79 -13.40
C TRP A 307 2.38 8.11 -13.85
N ILE A 308 1.89 9.27 -13.40
CA ILE A 308 2.54 10.56 -13.69
C ILE A 308 3.47 10.96 -12.55
N GLY A 309 4.78 10.74 -12.72
CA GLY A 309 5.79 10.93 -11.68
C GLY A 309 6.21 12.38 -11.42
N GLY A 310 5.76 13.34 -12.25
CA GLY A 310 6.12 14.74 -12.12
C GLY A 310 7.62 15.00 -12.35
N GLN A 311 8.12 16.18 -11.96
CA GLN A 311 9.50 16.61 -12.26
C GLN A 311 10.59 15.61 -11.85
N ASN A 312 10.39 14.85 -10.77
CA ASN A 312 11.36 13.87 -10.27
C ASN A 312 11.03 12.43 -10.66
N GLY A 313 9.98 12.22 -11.46
CA GLY A 313 9.70 10.93 -12.08
C GLY A 313 10.58 10.68 -13.29
N ARG A 314 10.41 9.50 -13.89
CA ARG A 314 11.07 9.12 -15.14
C ARG A 314 10.04 8.63 -16.14
N ASP A 315 10.27 8.96 -17.41
CA ASP A 315 9.50 8.34 -18.48
C ASP A 315 9.90 6.87 -18.61
N GLY A 316 8.90 6.01 -18.78
CA GLY A 316 9.09 4.59 -18.98
C GLY A 316 7.81 3.93 -19.48
N ARG A 317 7.85 2.61 -19.64
CA ARG A 317 6.73 1.82 -20.16
C ARG A 317 5.38 2.08 -19.50
N TRP A 318 5.38 2.39 -18.20
CA TRP A 318 4.17 2.62 -17.39
C TRP A 318 4.24 3.91 -16.57
N ALA A 319 5.11 4.84 -16.98
CA ALA A 319 5.34 6.09 -16.25
C ALA A 319 5.57 7.25 -17.21
N LEU A 320 5.04 8.42 -16.83
CA LEU A 320 5.18 9.67 -17.57
C LEU A 320 5.66 10.77 -16.62
N GLN A 321 6.64 11.57 -17.04
CA GLN A 321 7.13 12.69 -16.24
C GLN A 321 6.21 13.91 -16.36
N ARG A 322 5.65 14.14 -17.55
CA ARG A 322 4.84 15.32 -17.89
C ARG A 322 3.37 15.11 -17.54
N GLY A 323 2.73 16.07 -16.88
CA GLY A 323 1.32 15.96 -16.46
C GLY A 323 1.06 16.48 -15.04
N PRO A 324 -0.14 16.27 -14.49
CA PRO A 324 -0.42 16.50 -13.07
C PRO A 324 0.49 15.62 -12.21
N SER A 325 1.26 16.21 -11.30
CA SER A 325 2.25 15.48 -10.50
C SER A 325 1.56 14.61 -9.45
N TYR A 326 1.43 13.31 -9.70
CA TYR A 326 0.78 12.41 -8.76
C TYR A 326 1.45 12.38 -7.38
N PRO A 327 2.79 12.32 -7.24
CA PRO A 327 3.43 12.35 -5.93
C PRO A 327 3.06 13.55 -5.07
N ASP A 328 2.91 14.73 -5.70
CA ASP A 328 2.56 15.96 -5.02
C ASP A 328 1.07 16.06 -4.69
N ILE A 329 0.22 15.75 -5.67
CA ILE A 329 -1.24 15.84 -5.52
C ILE A 329 -1.74 14.80 -4.52
N VAL A 330 -1.23 13.56 -4.59
CA VAL A 330 -1.55 12.50 -3.64
C VAL A 330 -1.06 12.87 -2.23
N TRP A 331 0.12 13.49 -2.11
CA TRP A 331 0.61 13.93 -0.81
C TRP A 331 -0.22 15.09 -0.22
N ASP A 332 -0.58 16.11 -1.02
CA ASP A 332 -1.46 17.20 -0.57
C ASP A 332 -2.75 16.63 0.03
N PHE A 333 -3.35 15.66 -0.65
CA PHE A 333 -4.51 14.92 -0.17
C PHE A 333 -4.24 14.16 1.13
N PHE A 334 -3.23 13.29 1.17
CA PHE A 334 -2.90 12.51 2.36
C PHE A 334 -2.62 13.40 3.58
N SER A 335 -1.86 14.48 3.41
CA SER A 335 -1.49 15.38 4.51
C SER A 335 -2.68 16.08 5.18
N ARG A 336 -3.81 16.22 4.47
CA ARG A 336 -5.07 16.76 5.00
C ARG A 336 -5.92 15.73 5.73
N HIS A 337 -5.59 14.45 5.63
CA HIS A 337 -6.39 13.36 6.19
C HIS A 337 -5.58 12.56 7.20
N ALA A 338 -5.75 12.86 8.48
CA ALA A 338 -5.31 11.96 9.55
C ALA A 338 -6.45 10.99 9.92
N ALA A 339 -6.09 9.79 10.39
CA ALA A 339 -7.05 8.89 11.01
C ALA A 339 -7.57 9.51 12.31
N ASP A 340 -8.88 9.48 12.50
CA ASP A 340 -9.51 9.89 13.76
C ASP A 340 -9.29 8.80 14.82
N THR A 341 -8.29 8.98 15.67
CA THR A 341 -8.02 8.06 16.80
C THR A 341 -8.77 8.48 18.06
N SER A 342 -9.97 9.06 17.96
CA SER A 342 -10.81 9.29 19.14
C SER A 342 -11.24 7.98 19.82
N GLY A 343 -11.02 6.83 19.20
CA GLY A 343 -11.05 5.52 19.85
C GLY A 343 -9.67 5.05 20.34
N PRO A 344 -9.61 4.24 21.43
CA PRO A 344 -8.39 3.54 21.80
C PRO A 344 -7.89 2.72 20.59
N PRO A 345 -6.55 2.53 20.45
CA PRO A 345 -6.02 1.67 19.39
C PRO A 345 -6.79 0.35 19.40
N PRO A 346 -7.17 -0.20 18.23
CA PRO A 346 -7.80 -1.51 18.21
C PRO A 346 -6.91 -2.46 19.03
N PRO A 347 -7.48 -3.22 19.97
CA PRO A 347 -6.68 -4.18 20.71
C PRO A 347 -5.94 -5.03 19.68
N PRO A 348 -4.65 -5.37 19.93
CA PRO A 348 -3.97 -6.32 19.07
C PRO A 348 -4.92 -7.51 18.87
N PRO A 349 -5.05 -8.04 17.63
CA PRO A 349 -5.87 -9.22 17.42
C PRO A 349 -5.48 -10.25 18.48
N PRO A 350 -6.46 -10.90 19.14
CA PRO A 350 -6.14 -11.88 20.16
C PRO A 350 -5.11 -12.83 19.55
N PRO A 351 -3.99 -13.10 20.24
CA PRO A 351 -2.99 -13.99 19.68
C PRO A 351 -3.73 -15.28 19.29
N PRO A 352 -3.40 -15.86 18.12
CA PRO A 352 -4.14 -17.02 17.62
C PRO A 352 -4.27 -18.04 18.76
N PRO A 353 -5.48 -18.60 18.97
CA PRO A 353 -5.71 -19.52 20.08
C PRO A 353 -4.63 -20.59 20.05
N PRO A 354 -4.09 -20.99 21.21
CA PRO A 354 -3.02 -21.96 21.22
C PRO A 354 -3.54 -23.24 20.53
N SER A 355 -2.82 -23.71 19.53
CA SER A 355 -3.16 -24.98 18.86
C SER A 355 -2.90 -26.18 19.76
N CYS A 356 -2.30 -25.97 20.95
CA CYS A 356 -2.05 -26.94 22.01
C CYS A 356 -1.32 -28.21 21.56
N ASN A 357 -0.57 -28.10 20.45
CA ASN A 357 0.27 -29.18 19.96
C ASN A 357 1.44 -29.40 20.90
N THR A 358 1.74 -30.67 21.16
CA THR A 358 2.93 -31.09 21.92
C THR A 358 3.91 -31.74 20.98
N VAL A 359 5.18 -31.31 21.01
CA VAL A 359 6.25 -31.89 20.20
C VAL A 359 7.39 -32.32 21.11
N SER A 360 7.77 -33.59 21.00
CA SER A 360 8.88 -34.19 21.75
C SER A 360 10.12 -34.35 20.87
N ALA A 361 11.17 -33.56 21.11
CA ALA A 361 12.42 -33.64 20.37
C ALA A 361 13.65 -33.29 21.24
N ALA A 362 14.85 -33.48 20.68
CA ALA A 362 16.08 -33.06 21.35
C ALA A 362 16.24 -31.53 21.34
N PRO A 363 16.97 -30.94 22.30
CA PRO A 363 17.07 -29.48 22.44
C PRO A 363 17.59 -28.76 21.18
N GLY A 364 18.61 -29.30 20.50
CA GLY A 364 19.12 -28.76 19.24
C GLY A 364 18.12 -28.88 18.07
N ALA A 365 17.29 -29.92 18.06
CA ALA A 365 16.21 -30.07 17.09
C ALA A 365 15.06 -29.08 17.34
N HIS A 366 14.80 -28.71 18.60
CA HIS A 366 13.89 -27.62 18.92
C HIS A 366 14.43 -26.26 18.47
N VAL A 367 15.74 -26.02 18.62
CA VAL A 367 16.37 -24.79 18.11
C VAL A 367 16.28 -24.72 16.58
N SER A 368 16.63 -25.79 15.87
CA SER A 368 16.61 -25.84 14.41
C SER A 368 15.21 -25.67 13.82
N ALA A 369 14.19 -26.10 14.54
CA ALA A 369 12.80 -25.98 14.14
C ALA A 369 12.10 -24.71 14.69
N GLY A 370 12.85 -23.75 15.25
CA GLY A 370 12.34 -22.47 15.75
C GLY A 370 11.47 -22.56 17.01
N ARG A 371 11.46 -23.70 17.71
CA ARG A 371 10.72 -23.90 18.97
C ARG A 371 11.52 -23.46 20.20
N ALA A 372 12.83 -23.29 20.07
CA ALA A 372 13.74 -22.79 21.08
C ALA A 372 14.81 -21.90 20.41
N THR A 373 15.61 -21.18 21.20
CA THR A 373 16.75 -20.39 20.75
C THR A 373 18.03 -20.81 21.47
N ALA A 374 19.18 -20.67 20.81
CA ALA A 374 20.46 -20.88 21.46
C ALA A 374 20.82 -19.67 22.35
N GLY A 375 21.16 -19.92 23.61
CA GLY A 375 21.41 -18.91 24.63
C GLY A 375 22.32 -19.40 25.76
N GLY A 376 22.43 -18.61 26.83
CA GLY A 376 23.40 -18.85 27.90
C GLY A 376 24.84 -18.51 27.50
N LEU A 377 25.80 -18.86 28.35
CA LEU A 377 27.22 -18.58 28.10
C LEU A 377 27.68 -19.33 26.84
N PHE A 378 28.22 -18.58 25.86
CA PHE A 378 28.60 -19.06 24.53
C PHE A 378 27.47 -19.71 23.70
N SER A 379 26.20 -19.38 23.99
CA SER A 379 25.04 -19.92 23.27
C SER A 379 24.93 -21.46 23.30
N LEU A 380 25.49 -22.10 24.34
CA LEU A 380 25.53 -23.55 24.45
C LEU A 380 24.23 -24.17 24.95
N ARG A 381 23.27 -23.37 25.41
CA ARG A 381 21.99 -23.86 25.96
C ARG A 381 20.85 -23.59 25.00
N ALA A 382 19.91 -24.51 24.92
CA ALA A 382 18.65 -24.30 24.22
C ALA A 382 17.64 -23.72 25.21
N ILE A 383 17.00 -22.63 24.84
CA ILE A 383 16.05 -21.88 25.66
C ILE A 383 14.70 -21.87 24.95
N SER A 384 13.64 -22.36 25.59
CA SER A 384 12.29 -22.37 25.01
C SER A 384 11.81 -20.97 24.63
N SER A 385 11.06 -20.84 23.53
CA SER A 385 10.69 -19.53 22.97
C SER A 385 9.54 -18.83 23.70
N GLY A 386 8.79 -19.53 24.55
CA GLY A 386 7.63 -19.03 25.28
C GLY A 386 7.92 -18.59 26.71
N ASP A 387 8.44 -19.51 27.53
CA ASP A 387 8.74 -19.30 28.95
C ASP A 387 10.22 -19.09 29.27
N MET A 388 11.08 -19.05 28.24
CA MET A 388 12.51 -18.78 28.35
C MET A 388 13.22 -19.73 29.34
N ARG A 389 12.79 -20.99 29.39
CA ARG A 389 13.37 -22.02 30.23
C ARG A 389 14.50 -22.72 29.48
N ASP A 390 15.56 -23.01 30.22
CA ASP A 390 16.64 -23.84 29.71
C ASP A 390 16.18 -25.29 29.59
N ILE A 391 16.26 -25.83 28.37
CA ILE A 391 15.82 -27.18 28.03
C ILE A 391 16.99 -28.13 27.74
N GLY A 392 18.23 -27.72 28.02
CA GLY A 392 19.42 -28.53 27.83
C GLY A 392 20.43 -27.90 26.87
N PHE A 393 21.32 -28.72 26.32
CA PHE A 393 22.41 -28.23 25.46
C PHE A 393 21.95 -28.07 24.00
N ALA A 394 22.22 -26.90 23.41
CA ALA A 394 21.82 -26.58 22.03
C ALA A 394 22.49 -27.48 20.97
N TRP A 395 23.59 -28.13 21.31
CA TRP A 395 24.29 -29.10 20.45
C TRP A 395 23.78 -30.54 20.63
N ASP A 396 22.85 -30.80 21.55
CA ASP A 396 22.24 -32.12 21.69
C ASP A 396 21.06 -32.28 20.71
N PHE A 397 21.27 -33.12 19.69
CA PHE A 397 20.28 -33.44 18.68
C PHE A 397 19.67 -34.84 18.83
N PHE A 398 20.15 -35.66 19.76
CA PHE A 398 19.89 -37.10 19.72
C PHE A 398 19.68 -37.75 21.08
N PHE A 399 20.29 -37.22 22.15
CA PHE A 399 20.45 -37.96 23.41
C PHE A 399 19.32 -37.68 24.40
N THR A 400 18.90 -36.43 24.52
CA THR A 400 17.79 -36.05 25.39
C THR A 400 16.52 -35.75 24.60
N ARG A 401 15.36 -35.87 25.26
CA ARG A 401 14.08 -35.42 24.70
C ARG A 401 13.40 -34.51 25.70
N VAL A 402 12.87 -33.42 25.19
CA VAL A 402 12.08 -32.45 25.95
C VAL A 402 10.79 -32.23 25.20
N ASP A 403 9.68 -32.21 25.94
CA ASP A 403 8.39 -31.87 25.38
C ASP A 403 8.22 -30.36 25.43
N LEU A 404 7.87 -29.77 24.29
CA LEU A 404 7.42 -28.38 24.23
C LEU A 404 5.98 -28.32 23.75
N HIS A 405 5.22 -27.42 24.38
CA HIS A 405 3.81 -27.18 24.11
C HIS A 405 3.64 -25.85 23.38
N GLN A 406 2.88 -25.87 22.28
CA GLN A 406 2.61 -24.70 21.47
C GLN A 406 1.58 -23.80 22.16
N GLY A 407 2.01 -22.59 22.52
CA GLY A 407 1.15 -21.56 23.08
C GLY A 407 0.77 -20.48 22.06
N ALA A 408 0.08 -19.45 22.56
CA ALA A 408 -0.40 -18.36 21.74
C ALA A 408 0.74 -17.61 21.03
N GLY A 409 0.49 -17.14 19.80
CA GLY A 409 1.48 -16.42 19.00
C GLY A 409 2.67 -17.26 18.51
N GLY A 410 2.52 -18.59 18.43
CA GLY A 410 3.52 -19.51 17.88
C GLY A 410 4.72 -19.79 18.79
N ARG A 411 4.66 -19.37 20.05
CA ARG A 411 5.71 -19.60 21.06
C ARG A 411 5.56 -20.96 21.73
N TRP A 412 6.66 -21.48 22.26
CA TRP A 412 6.73 -22.85 22.80
C TRP A 412 7.18 -22.88 24.25
N PHE A 413 6.48 -23.64 25.09
CA PHE A 413 6.60 -23.63 26.54
C PHE A 413 6.97 -25.01 27.08
N VAL A 414 7.75 -25.08 28.15
CA VAL A 414 8.12 -26.36 28.79
C VAL A 414 6.95 -26.99 29.55
N GLN A 415 5.98 -26.17 29.96
CA GLN A 415 4.73 -26.63 30.53
C GLN A 415 3.57 -26.16 29.66
N PRO A 416 2.45 -26.92 29.58
CA PRO A 416 1.26 -26.50 28.86
C PRO A 416 0.79 -25.12 29.34
N PRO A 417 0.64 -24.12 28.45
CA PRO A 417 0.09 -22.81 28.81
C PRO A 417 -1.38 -22.93 29.25
N ALA A 418 -1.83 -22.03 30.12
CA ALA A 418 -3.25 -21.99 30.53
C ALA A 418 -4.17 -21.77 29.32
N GLY A 419 -5.13 -22.67 29.11
CA GLY A 419 -6.02 -22.67 27.94
C GLY A 419 -5.64 -23.74 26.90
N CYS A 420 -4.49 -24.38 27.09
CA CYS A 420 -4.29 -25.80 26.85
C CYS A 420 -4.53 -26.56 28.18
#